data_AF-A0AAD3D7B3-F1
#
_entry.id   AF-A0AAD3D7B3-F1
#
_cell.length_a   1.000
_cell.length_b   1.000
_cell.length_c   1.000
_cell.angle_alpha   90.00
_cell.angle_beta   90.00
_cell.angle_gamma   90.00
#
_symmetry.space_group_name_H-M   'P 1'
#
loop_
_entity.id
_entity.type
_entity.pdbx_description
1 polymer ?
#
loop_
_entity_poly.entity_id
_entity_poly.type
_entity_poly.pdbx_seq_one_letter_code
_entity_poly.pdbx_strand_id
1 'polypeptide(L)'
;MIPATRHGSKSYFHFVRNKRALKAENDDEREKSDDNRNIQPQDPFFIEEPRLLIGDLLAILVTTQLVFLTHVLQQSSFWESGGFNQAITFSSFSSLGDFVRTDSLLSLCWICSALYNRGYGYAAFVDDLQSIKSSLQVFVDFCSLLIISKILFASLDKAPVDPYLVLTEAWFVIFVVGTFRFAYSRANRF
;
A
#
# COMPACT_ATOMS: atom_id res chain seq x y z
N MET A 1 -43.44 -8.20 -68.67
CA MET A 1 -42.46 -7.13 -68.40
C MET A 1 -43.14 -6.15 -67.45
N ILE A 2 -42.89 -6.24 -66.16
CA ILE A 2 -43.47 -5.40 -65.09
C ILE A 2 -42.32 -5.09 -64.11
N PRO A 3 -42.08 -3.83 -63.71
CA PRO A 3 -40.92 -3.45 -62.92
C PRO A 3 -41.14 -3.72 -61.43
N ALA A 4 -40.03 -4.05 -60.75
CA ALA A 4 -39.97 -4.22 -59.30
C ALA A 4 -39.86 -2.86 -58.59
N THR A 5 -40.79 -2.57 -57.69
CA THR A 5 -40.69 -1.45 -56.74
C THR A 5 -40.14 -1.92 -55.40
N ARG A 6 -38.95 -1.43 -55.04
CA ARG A 6 -38.34 -1.55 -53.71
C ARG A 6 -39.11 -0.70 -52.70
N HIS A 7 -39.75 -1.34 -51.72
CA HIS A 7 -40.15 -0.69 -50.46
C HIS A 7 -39.67 -1.55 -49.30
N GLY A 8 -38.64 -1.12 -48.57
CA GLY A 8 -38.14 -1.90 -47.44
C GLY A 8 -37.01 -1.33 -46.58
N SER A 9 -36.61 -0.06 -46.73
CA SER A 9 -35.39 0.45 -46.05
C SER A 9 -35.60 1.54 -44.99
N LYS A 10 -36.84 1.93 -44.66
CA LYS A 10 -37.08 2.97 -43.63
C LYS A 10 -37.44 2.42 -42.25
N SER A 11 -37.94 1.18 -42.15
CA SER A 11 -38.40 0.62 -40.87
C SER A 11 -37.27 0.07 -40.00
N TYR A 12 -36.21 -0.49 -40.62
CA TYR A 12 -35.06 -1.05 -39.89
C TYR A 12 -34.22 0.02 -39.16
N PHE A 13 -34.08 1.22 -39.73
CA PHE A 13 -33.27 2.28 -39.13
C PHE A 13 -33.88 2.83 -37.82
N HIS A 14 -35.20 2.94 -37.73
CA HIS A 14 -35.88 3.35 -36.50
C HIS A 14 -35.80 2.28 -35.41
N PHE A 15 -35.87 1.00 -35.78
CA PHE A 15 -35.77 -0.09 -34.81
C PHE A 15 -34.37 -0.23 -34.19
N VAL A 16 -33.31 -0.05 -34.99
CA VAL A 16 -31.93 -0.08 -34.49
C VAL A 16 -31.61 1.14 -33.62
N ARG A 17 -32.18 2.31 -33.91
CA ARG A 17 -32.01 3.52 -33.09
C ARG A 17 -32.72 3.40 -31.74
N ASN A 18 -33.94 2.84 -31.70
CA ASN A 18 -34.65 2.59 -30.45
C ASN A 18 -33.95 1.55 -29.58
N LYS A 19 -33.39 0.48 -30.15
CA LYS A 19 -32.61 -0.51 -29.37
C LYS A 19 -31.32 0.07 -28.77
N ARG A 20 -30.68 1.04 -29.42
CA ARG A 20 -29.49 1.72 -28.86
C ARG A 20 -29.85 2.72 -27.77
N ALA A 21 -30.98 3.43 -27.91
CA ALA A 21 -31.48 4.32 -26.86
C ALA A 21 -31.91 3.54 -25.61
N LEU A 22 -32.66 2.45 -25.78
CA LEU A 22 -33.04 1.56 -24.68
C LEU A 22 -31.84 0.87 -24.03
N LYS A 23 -30.77 0.60 -24.78
CA LYS A 23 -29.54 0.03 -24.20
C LYS A 23 -28.75 1.08 -23.43
N ALA A 24 -28.65 2.31 -23.94
CA ALA A 24 -28.02 3.41 -23.23
C ALA A 24 -28.77 3.81 -21.95
N GLU A 25 -30.11 3.78 -21.96
CA GLU A 25 -30.95 4.06 -20.79
C GLU A 25 -30.82 2.96 -19.71
N ASN A 26 -30.75 1.69 -20.11
CA ASN A 26 -30.49 0.58 -19.18
C ASN A 26 -29.03 0.52 -18.67
N ASP A 27 -28.06 1.00 -19.46
CA ASP A 27 -26.66 1.07 -19.05
C ASP A 27 -26.45 2.28 -18.10
N ASP A 28 -27.13 3.42 -18.31
CA ASP A 28 -27.17 4.56 -17.37
C ASP A 28 -27.89 4.21 -16.04
N GLU A 29 -28.95 3.40 -16.09
CA GLU A 29 -29.64 2.90 -14.89
C GLU A 29 -28.83 1.82 -14.15
N ARG A 30 -27.98 1.06 -14.86
CA ARG A 30 -27.01 0.14 -14.22
C ARG A 30 -25.83 0.88 -13.58
N GLU A 31 -25.31 1.92 -14.21
CA GLU A 31 -24.27 2.75 -13.59
C GLU A 31 -24.78 3.53 -12.37
N LYS A 32 -26.06 3.91 -12.33
CA LYS A 32 -26.67 4.56 -11.15
C LYS A 32 -27.15 3.62 -10.05
N SER A 33 -27.33 2.32 -10.32
CA SER A 33 -27.81 1.35 -9.33
C SER A 33 -26.69 0.61 -8.58
N ASP A 34 -25.45 0.65 -9.07
CA ASP A 34 -24.28 0.17 -8.32
C ASP A 34 -23.74 1.18 -7.29
N ASP A 35 -24.17 2.45 -7.36
CA ASP A 35 -23.76 3.52 -6.44
C ASP A 35 -24.56 3.56 -5.12
N ASN A 36 -25.50 2.62 -4.95
CA ASN A 36 -26.37 2.55 -3.77
C ASN A 36 -26.11 1.30 -2.90
N ARG A 37 -24.87 0.78 -2.93
CA ARG A 37 -24.39 -0.10 -1.85
C ARG A 37 -24.12 0.77 -0.64
N ASN A 38 -25.20 1.07 0.09
CA ASN A 38 -25.27 1.26 1.53
C ASN A 38 -23.88 1.53 2.15
N ILE A 39 -23.32 2.70 1.87
CA ILE A 39 -22.10 3.18 2.50
C ILE A 39 -22.54 3.55 3.91
N GLN A 40 -22.68 2.54 4.77
CA GLN A 40 -22.66 2.81 6.20
C GLN A 40 -21.39 3.62 6.44
N PRO A 41 -21.47 4.78 7.10
CA PRO A 41 -20.29 5.48 7.55
C PRO A 41 -19.62 4.55 8.57
N GLN A 42 -18.76 3.66 8.10
CA GLN A 42 -17.85 2.94 8.97
C GLN A 42 -16.93 3.99 9.56
N ASP A 43 -16.80 3.96 10.88
CA ASP A 43 -15.94 4.86 11.62
C ASP A 43 -14.55 4.91 10.95
N PRO A 44 -13.95 6.10 10.77
CA PRO A 44 -12.62 6.23 10.16
C PRO A 44 -11.51 5.52 10.95
N PHE A 45 -11.83 4.98 12.12
CA PHE A 45 -10.95 4.19 12.98
C PHE A 45 -11.30 2.70 13.01
N PHE A 46 -12.27 2.25 12.21
CA PHE A 46 -12.63 0.84 12.17
C PHE A 46 -11.60 0.06 11.36
N ILE A 47 -10.79 -0.73 12.07
CA ILE A 47 -9.85 -1.67 11.47
C ILE A 47 -10.61 -2.99 11.30
N GLU A 48 -11.07 -3.27 10.08
CA GLU A 48 -11.78 -4.52 9.75
C GLU A 48 -10.98 -5.77 10.17
N GLU A 49 -9.65 -5.68 10.11
CA GLU A 49 -8.79 -6.80 10.47
C GLU A 49 -7.53 -6.41 11.26
N PRO A 50 -7.55 -6.49 12.60
CA PRO A 50 -6.41 -6.10 13.43
C PRO A 50 -5.20 -7.02 13.28
N ARG A 51 -5.41 -8.25 12.79
CA ARG A 51 -4.33 -9.23 12.55
C ARG A 51 -3.39 -8.79 11.45
N LEU A 52 -3.94 -8.28 10.34
CA LEU A 52 -3.17 -7.73 9.23
C LEU A 52 -2.33 -6.53 9.71
N LEU A 53 -2.93 -5.64 10.50
CA LEU A 53 -2.25 -4.48 11.07
C LEU A 53 -1.10 -4.87 12.00
N ILE A 54 -1.34 -5.82 12.93
CA ILE A 54 -0.29 -6.34 13.81
C ILE A 54 0.84 -6.98 13.00
N GLY A 55 0.50 -7.73 11.96
CA GLY A 55 1.48 -8.32 11.06
C GLY A 55 2.34 -7.29 10.32
N ASP A 56 1.72 -6.22 9.82
CA ASP A 56 2.44 -5.09 9.22
C ASP A 56 3.37 -4.41 10.23
N LEU A 57 2.93 -4.22 11.48
CA LEU A 57 3.78 -3.64 12.54
C LEU A 57 4.97 -4.53 12.90
N LEU A 58 4.76 -5.85 12.98
CA LEU A 58 5.85 -6.79 13.19
C LEU A 58 6.81 -6.80 12.00
N ALA A 59 6.31 -6.69 10.78
CA ALA A 59 7.12 -6.57 9.57
C ALA A 59 7.96 -5.28 9.60
N ILE A 60 7.39 -4.15 10.03
CA ILE A 60 8.13 -2.89 10.21
C ILE A 60 9.21 -3.01 11.29
N LEU A 61 8.92 -3.71 12.40
CA LEU A 61 9.91 -3.97 13.45
C LEU A 61 11.10 -4.76 12.91
N VAL A 62 10.84 -5.81 12.13
CA VAL A 62 11.87 -6.61 11.44
C VAL A 62 12.64 -5.75 10.44
N THR A 63 11.94 -4.92 9.65
CA THR A 63 12.57 -3.98 8.73
C THR A 63 13.53 -3.04 9.46
N THR A 64 13.13 -2.50 10.60
CA THR A 64 13.97 -1.60 11.38
C THR A 64 15.26 -2.32 11.81
N GLN A 65 15.17 -3.57 12.29
CA GLN A 65 16.35 -4.37 12.62
C GLN A 65 17.26 -4.61 11.40
N LEU A 66 16.69 -4.88 10.22
CA LEU A 66 17.46 -5.05 8.99
C LEU A 66 18.17 -3.75 8.57
N VAL A 67 17.51 -2.60 8.69
CA VAL A 67 18.13 -1.30 8.42
C VAL A 67 19.32 -1.06 9.36
N PHE A 68 19.15 -1.27 10.67
CA PHE A 68 20.26 -1.16 11.63
C PHE A 68 21.39 -2.15 11.34
N LEU A 69 21.07 -3.38 10.95
CA LEU A 69 22.07 -4.36 10.54
C LEU A 69 22.86 -3.84 9.33
N THR A 70 22.19 -3.27 8.33
CA THR A 70 22.88 -2.72 7.15
C THR A 70 23.82 -1.58 7.50
N HIS A 71 23.44 -0.72 8.46
CA HIS A 71 24.33 0.33 8.96
C HIS A 71 25.58 -0.24 9.62
N VAL A 72 25.44 -1.26 10.46
CA VAL A 72 26.59 -1.94 11.09
C VAL A 72 27.50 -2.55 10.02
N LEU A 73 26.94 -3.19 9.00
CA LEU A 73 27.71 -3.80 7.91
C LEU A 73 28.43 -2.78 7.03
N GLN A 74 27.94 -1.54 6.95
CA GLN A 74 28.56 -0.44 6.20
C GLN A 74 29.73 0.22 6.95
N GLN A 75 29.86 -0.01 8.27
CA GLN A 75 30.97 0.56 9.03
C GLN A 75 32.28 -0.17 8.72
N SER A 76 33.35 0.55 8.37
CA SER A 76 34.68 -0.04 8.14
C SER A 76 35.21 -0.75 9.38
N SER A 77 34.90 -0.22 10.57
CA SER A 77 35.27 -0.80 11.87
C SER A 77 34.71 -2.21 12.09
N PHE A 78 33.54 -2.54 11.50
CA PHE A 78 32.98 -3.89 11.57
C PHE A 78 33.91 -4.90 10.87
N TRP A 79 34.40 -4.56 9.68
CA TRP A 79 35.29 -5.42 8.90
C TRP A 79 36.69 -5.49 9.50
N GLU A 80 37.19 -4.37 10.03
CA GLU A 80 38.49 -4.30 10.73
C GLU A 80 38.51 -5.14 12.01
N SER A 81 37.36 -5.30 12.68
CA SER A 81 37.24 -6.06 13.94
C SER A 81 37.02 -7.58 13.74
N GLY A 82 37.10 -8.06 12.50
CA GLY A 82 36.91 -9.48 12.17
C GLY A 82 35.53 -9.83 11.59
N GLY A 83 34.69 -8.83 11.31
CA GLY A 83 33.42 -8.98 10.61
C GLY A 83 32.47 -9.97 11.30
N PHE A 84 31.93 -10.93 10.55
CA PHE A 84 31.01 -11.94 11.09
C PHE A 84 31.66 -12.96 12.04
N ASN A 85 33.00 -13.00 12.12
CA ASN A 85 33.71 -13.93 13.00
C ASN A 85 33.97 -13.33 14.39
N GLN A 86 33.62 -12.06 14.62
CA GLN A 86 33.74 -11.45 15.94
C GLN A 86 32.66 -11.99 16.88
N ALA A 87 32.99 -12.12 18.17
CA ALA A 87 31.99 -12.43 19.18
C ALA A 87 30.88 -11.38 19.14
N ILE A 88 29.61 -11.79 19.28
CA ILE A 88 28.46 -10.88 19.28
C ILE A 88 28.59 -9.92 20.48
N THR A 89 29.23 -8.77 20.25
CA THR A 89 29.32 -7.70 21.22
C THR A 89 28.16 -6.75 20.95
N PHE A 90 27.22 -6.70 21.90
CA PHE A 90 26.08 -5.78 21.86
C PHE A 90 26.49 -4.30 22.08
N SER A 91 27.74 -3.94 21.81
CA SER A 91 28.30 -2.61 22.08
C SER A 91 27.91 -1.55 21.05
N SER A 92 27.34 -1.96 19.91
CA SER A 92 27.05 -1.06 18.78
C SER A 92 25.58 -1.00 18.39
N PHE A 93 24.66 -1.37 19.29
CA PHE A 93 23.32 -0.82 19.15
C PHE A 93 23.47 0.70 19.26
N SER A 94 23.37 1.40 18.14
CA SER A 94 22.78 2.73 18.11
C SER A 94 21.68 2.75 19.16
N SER A 95 21.73 3.71 20.07
CA SER A 95 21.04 3.68 21.34
C SER A 95 19.64 3.08 21.17
N LEU A 96 19.19 2.21 22.08
CA LEU A 96 17.82 1.66 22.02
C LEU A 96 16.76 2.74 21.71
N GLY A 97 17.02 3.99 22.11
CA GLY A 97 16.26 5.19 21.71
C GLY A 97 16.21 5.47 20.21
N ASP A 98 17.31 5.36 19.46
CA ASP A 98 17.34 5.54 18.00
C ASP A 98 16.55 4.45 17.28
N PHE A 99 16.62 3.22 17.78
CA PHE A 99 15.80 2.11 17.30
C PHE A 99 14.31 2.39 17.50
N VAL A 100 13.91 2.71 18.75
CA VAL A 100 12.52 3.01 19.09
C VAL A 100 12.01 4.23 18.32
N ARG A 101 12.84 5.27 18.15
CA ARG A 101 12.48 6.48 17.40
C ARG A 101 12.21 6.15 15.93
N THR A 102 13.07 5.34 15.31
CA THR A 102 12.93 4.94 13.90
C THR A 102 11.72 4.04 13.70
N ASP A 103 11.58 3.00 14.52
CA ASP A 103 10.45 2.07 14.47
C ASP A 103 9.11 2.78 14.69
N SER A 104 9.04 3.66 15.69
CA SER A 104 7.82 4.44 15.99
C SER A 104 7.44 5.34 14.81
N LEU A 105 8.43 5.99 14.17
CA LEU A 105 8.18 6.85 13.03
C LEU A 105 7.66 6.06 11.83
N LEU A 106 8.32 4.94 11.49
CA LEU A 106 7.89 4.08 10.39
C LEU A 106 6.49 3.50 10.65
N SER A 107 6.25 3.01 11.87
CA SER A 107 4.96 2.45 12.29
C SER A 107 3.85 3.50 12.24
N LEU A 108 4.08 4.72 12.73
CA LEU A 108 3.11 5.81 12.68
C LEU A 108 2.80 6.23 11.24
N CYS A 109 3.83 6.40 10.40
CA CYS A 109 3.62 6.72 8.98
C CYS A 109 2.80 5.64 8.29
N TRP A 110 3.04 4.36 8.61
CA TRP A 110 2.31 3.25 8.03
C TRP A 110 0.87 3.15 8.53
N ILE A 111 0.64 3.31 9.84
CA ILE A 111 -0.71 3.32 10.41
C ILE A 111 -1.52 4.49 9.82
N CYS A 112 -0.94 5.68 9.72
CA CYS A 112 -1.61 6.83 9.14
C CYS A 112 -1.96 6.62 7.66
N SER A 113 -1.06 6.03 6.86
CA SER A 113 -1.37 5.70 5.47
C SER A 113 -2.40 4.58 5.35
N ALA A 114 -2.34 3.58 6.23
CA ALA A 114 -3.31 2.50 6.33
C ALA A 114 -4.72 3.01 6.64
N LEU A 115 -4.86 3.88 7.64
CA LEU A 115 -6.15 4.46 8.04
C LEU A 115 -6.73 5.40 6.97
N TYR A 116 -5.88 6.09 6.22
CA TYR A 116 -6.33 6.90 5.10
C TYR A 116 -6.95 6.06 3.98
N ASN A 117 -6.44 4.84 3.80
CA ASN A 117 -6.86 3.96 2.71
C ASN A 117 -7.98 3.01 3.15
N ARG A 118 -9.23 3.38 2.84
CA ARG A 118 -10.43 2.59 3.19
C ARG A 118 -10.44 1.17 2.63
N GLY A 119 -9.65 0.88 1.60
CA GLY A 119 -9.50 -0.46 1.03
C GLY A 119 -8.45 -1.33 1.72
N TYR A 120 -7.84 -0.87 2.80
CA TYR A 120 -6.71 -1.52 3.46
C TYR A 120 -7.02 -2.96 3.91
N GLY A 121 -8.13 -3.17 4.62
CA GLY A 121 -8.52 -4.49 5.13
C GLY A 121 -9.11 -5.36 4.04
N TYR A 122 -10.18 -4.87 3.39
CA TYR A 122 -10.91 -5.58 2.35
C TYR A 122 -10.04 -6.08 1.17
N ALA A 123 -9.06 -5.30 0.70
CA ALA A 123 -8.25 -5.68 -0.46
C ALA A 123 -7.32 -6.87 -0.20
N ALA A 124 -7.03 -7.22 1.05
CA ALA A 124 -6.20 -8.37 1.39
C ALA A 124 -6.88 -9.73 1.11
N PHE A 125 -8.20 -9.74 0.92
CA PHE A 125 -9.02 -10.96 0.83
C PHE A 125 -9.57 -11.27 -0.56
N VAL A 126 -9.76 -10.25 -1.40
CA VAL A 126 -10.56 -10.39 -2.62
C VAL A 126 -9.74 -11.02 -3.75
N ASP A 127 -8.61 -10.42 -4.12
CA ASP A 127 -7.79 -10.83 -5.26
C ASP A 127 -6.32 -10.44 -5.04
N ASP A 128 -5.37 -11.22 -5.59
CA ASP A 128 -3.93 -10.92 -5.48
C ASP A 128 -3.60 -9.57 -6.10
N LEU A 129 -4.24 -9.26 -7.24
CA LEU A 129 -4.06 -7.99 -7.93
C LEU A 129 -4.57 -6.81 -7.08
N GLN A 130 -5.69 -6.99 -6.37
CA GLN A 130 -6.25 -5.95 -5.50
C GLN A 130 -5.41 -5.77 -4.25
N SER A 131 -4.91 -6.85 -3.66
CA SER A 131 -3.99 -6.83 -2.51
C SER A 131 -2.68 -6.08 -2.85
N ILE A 132 -2.09 -6.37 -4.01
CA ILE A 132 -0.88 -5.67 -4.49
C ILE A 132 -1.18 -4.19 -4.74
N LYS A 133 -2.30 -3.87 -5.40
CA LYS A 133 -2.67 -2.48 -5.70
C LYS A 133 -2.93 -1.66 -4.44
N SER A 134 -3.66 -2.23 -3.47
CA SER A 134 -3.91 -1.59 -2.18
C SER A 134 -2.60 -1.38 -1.40
N SER A 135 -1.73 -2.38 -1.39
CA SER A 135 -0.42 -2.28 -0.74
C SER A 135 0.49 -1.21 -1.36
N LEU A 136 0.48 -1.09 -2.70
CA LEU A 136 1.21 -0.02 -3.38
C LEU A 136 0.64 1.36 -3.08
N GLN A 137 -0.69 1.49 -3.02
CA GLN A 137 -1.32 2.76 -2.67
C GLN A 137 -0.96 3.19 -1.24
N VAL A 138 -1.09 2.27 -0.27
CA VAL A 138 -0.65 2.49 1.12
C VAL A 138 0.84 2.82 1.18
N PHE A 139 1.66 2.18 0.34
CA PHE A 139 3.10 2.44 0.29
C PHE A 139 3.44 3.83 -0.25
N VAL A 140 2.75 4.32 -1.29
CA VAL A 140 2.94 5.68 -1.82
C VAL A 140 2.59 6.71 -0.76
N ASP A 141 1.44 6.54 -0.10
CA ASP A 141 1.01 7.41 0.99
C ASP A 141 1.99 7.35 2.16
N PHE A 142 2.46 6.16 2.52
CA PHE A 142 3.53 5.95 3.52
C PHE A 142 4.81 6.71 3.16
N CYS A 143 5.30 6.59 1.92
CA CYS A 143 6.50 7.30 1.48
C CYS A 143 6.34 8.81 1.59
N SER A 144 5.16 9.33 1.22
CA SER A 144 4.88 10.76 1.32
C SER A 144 4.91 11.24 2.79
N LEU A 145 4.27 10.51 3.69
CA LEU A 145 4.25 10.81 5.12
C LEU A 145 5.64 10.67 5.75
N LEU A 146 6.42 9.67 5.33
CA LEU A 146 7.79 9.44 5.78
C LEU A 146 8.69 10.62 5.42
N ILE A 147 8.66 11.06 4.16
CA ILE A 147 9.44 12.21 3.68
C ILE A 147 9.03 13.48 4.44
N ILE A 148 7.74 13.77 4.55
CA ILE A 148 7.23 14.93 5.29
C ILE A 148 7.69 14.89 6.74
N SER A 149 7.57 13.73 7.40
CA SER A 149 7.97 13.56 8.80
C SER A 149 9.46 13.75 8.99
N LYS A 150 10.31 13.15 8.14
CA LYS A 150 11.77 13.29 8.21
C LYS A 150 12.21 14.74 7.97
N ILE A 151 11.59 15.46 7.02
CA ILE A 151 11.85 16.89 6.80
C ILE A 151 11.43 17.73 8.02
N LEU A 152 10.28 17.42 8.62
CA LEU A 152 9.79 18.12 9.80
C LEU A 152 10.74 17.92 11.00
N PHE A 153 11.12 16.68 11.30
CA PHE A 153 12.06 16.37 12.37
C PHE A 153 13.45 16.97 12.13
N ALA A 154 13.94 16.92 10.89
CA ALA A 154 15.22 17.56 10.54
C ALA A 154 15.18 19.08 10.69
N SER A 155 14.04 19.71 10.39
CA SER A 155 13.85 21.15 10.58
C SER A 155 13.84 21.54 12.06
N LEU A 156 13.25 20.70 12.91
CA LEU A 156 13.21 20.90 14.37
C LEU A 156 14.60 20.69 15.00
N ASP A 157 15.30 19.64 14.59
CA ASP A 157 16.61 19.26 15.13
C ASP A 157 17.78 20.00 14.46
N LYS A 158 17.52 20.83 13.44
CA LYS A 158 18.52 21.49 12.58
C LYS A 158 19.58 20.52 12.05
N ALA A 159 19.17 19.29 11.78
CA ALA A 159 20.02 18.22 11.29
C ALA A 159 19.84 18.04 9.78
N PRO A 160 20.86 17.59 9.04
CA PRO A 160 20.71 17.24 7.63
C PRO A 160 19.81 16.00 7.48
N VAL A 161 18.95 16.00 6.45
CA VAL A 161 18.23 14.80 6.03
C VAL A 161 19.15 13.99 5.11
N ASP A 162 19.43 12.74 5.47
CA ASP A 162 20.12 11.80 4.59
C ASP A 162 19.11 11.12 3.65
N PRO A 163 19.07 11.46 2.35
CA PRO A 163 18.13 10.87 1.40
C PRO A 163 18.41 9.38 1.15
N TYR A 164 19.65 8.94 1.30
CA TYR A 164 20.02 7.53 1.10
C TYR A 164 19.44 6.66 2.20
N LEU A 165 19.48 7.15 3.44
CA LEU A 165 18.85 6.48 4.58
C LEU A 165 17.34 6.34 4.37
N VAL A 166 16.67 7.43 4.01
CA VAL A 166 15.20 7.43 3.80
C VAL A 166 14.80 6.47 2.68
N LEU A 167 15.57 6.44 1.58
CA LEU A 167 15.32 5.50 0.49
C LEU A 167 15.51 4.05 0.93
N THR A 168 16.54 3.78 1.74
CA THR A 168 16.84 2.45 2.26
C THR A 168 15.73 1.96 3.19
N GLU A 169 15.28 2.81 4.11
CA GLU A 169 14.12 2.54 4.98
C GLU A 169 12.86 2.21 4.15
N ALA A 170 12.53 3.07 3.17
CA ALA A 170 11.36 2.86 2.32
C ALA A 170 11.46 1.54 1.52
N TRP A 171 12.63 1.23 0.98
CA TRP A 171 12.89 0.00 0.23
C TRP A 171 12.68 -1.26 1.08
N PHE A 172 13.25 -1.30 2.29
CA PHE A 172 13.06 -2.45 3.18
C PHE A 172 11.61 -2.57 3.64
N VAL A 173 10.90 -1.46 3.88
CA VAL A 173 9.48 -1.50 4.27
C VAL A 173 8.63 -2.14 3.17
N ILE A 174 8.73 -1.69 1.91
CA ILE A 174 7.94 -2.31 0.83
C ILE A 174 8.32 -3.77 0.61
N PHE A 175 9.61 -4.11 0.72
CA PHE A 175 10.05 -5.48 0.51
C PHE A 175 9.49 -6.42 1.59
N VAL A 176 9.66 -6.09 2.86
CA VAL A 176 9.25 -6.96 3.97
C VAL A 176 7.74 -6.96 4.15
N VAL A 177 7.09 -5.79 4.18
CA VAL A 177 5.64 -5.68 4.34
C VAL A 177 4.91 -6.21 3.11
N GLY A 178 5.40 -5.90 1.90
CA GLY A 178 4.82 -6.44 0.66
C GLY A 178 4.90 -7.96 0.60
N THR A 179 6.04 -8.56 1.00
CA THR A 179 6.19 -10.02 1.07
C THR A 179 5.27 -10.63 2.13
N PHE A 180 5.19 -10.02 3.32
CA PHE A 180 4.27 -10.44 4.37
C PHE A 180 2.82 -10.44 3.88
N ARG A 181 2.36 -9.34 3.28
CA ARG A 181 0.99 -9.22 2.78
C ARG A 181 0.67 -10.19 1.66
N PHE A 182 1.61 -10.42 0.75
CA PHE A 182 1.47 -11.44 -0.29
C PHE A 182 1.31 -12.84 0.32
N ALA A 183 2.16 -13.19 1.30
CA ALA A 183 2.06 -14.47 2.01
C ALA A 183 0.75 -14.60 2.80
N TYR A 184 0.32 -13.53 3.48
CA TYR A 184 -0.91 -13.49 4.26
C TYR A 184 -2.16 -13.66 3.38
N SER A 185 -2.25 -12.93 2.26
CA SER A 185 -3.30 -13.09 1.24
C SER A 185 -3.44 -14.53 0.77
N ARG A 186 -2.30 -15.22 0.56
CA ARG A 186 -2.30 -16.62 0.14
C ARG A 186 -2.69 -17.58 1.25
N ALA A 187 -2.29 -17.32 2.50
CA ALA A 187 -2.59 -18.17 3.64
C ALA A 187 -4.08 -18.14 4.01
N ASN A 188 -4.74 -16.98 3.92
CA ASN A 188 -6.15 -16.82 4.26
C ASN A 188 -7.12 -17.28 3.14
N ARG A 189 -6.62 -17.75 2.00
CA ARG A 189 -7.45 -18.38 0.94
C ARG A 189 -7.76 -19.85 1.19
N PHE A 190 -7.14 -20.47 2.20
CA PHE A 190 -7.38 -21.85 2.61
C PHE A 190 -8.20 -21.89 3.90
#